data_AF-X0U331-F1
#
_entry.id   AF-X0U331-F1
#
_cell.length_a   1.000
_cell.length_b   1.000
_cell.length_c   1.000
_cell.angle_alpha   90.00
_cell.angle_beta   90.00
_cell.angle_gamma   90.00
#
_symmetry.space_group_name_H-M   'P 1'
#
loop_
_entity.id
_entity.type
_entity.pdbx_description
1 polymer ?
#
loop_
_entity_poly.entity_id
_entity_poly.type
_entity_poly.pdbx_seq_one_letter_code
_entity_poly.pdbx_strand_id
1 'polypeptide(L)'
;FAFCFGSNALGSATLDPMLIRWSDQEDVANWTPAATNQAGSLRLSRGSEIITTLQARQEVLIWTDTALYGMQYLGAPEVWGAQLLGDNITIAGPNAAAYSGNIAYWMGTDKFYMYDGTVKTLPCSVRSYVFNDFNFTQYAQVVAGTNERFDEIWWFYCSAGVTQNDRYVVYNYLQDIWYYGTLARSAWIDSDLRENPLAATYSNNLVNQEVGMDDNQTGVPSAITATLLSSEFDLDNGDRFMFINRMLPDITFEGSTVDSPAAVMT
;
A
#
# COMPACT_ATOMS: atom_id res chain seq x y z
N PHE A 1 -19.82 14.33 10.78
CA PHE A 1 -18.89 15.10 9.92
C PHE A 1 -18.69 14.40 8.60
N ALA A 2 -18.71 15.15 7.49
CA ALA A 2 -18.04 14.79 6.24
C ALA A 2 -16.81 15.68 6.05
N PHE A 3 -15.75 15.13 5.42
CA PHE A 3 -14.49 15.83 5.18
C PHE A 3 -14.27 16.04 3.68
N CYS A 4 -13.61 17.14 3.34
CA CYS A 4 -13.09 17.42 2.00
C CYS A 4 -11.63 17.84 2.14
N PHE A 5 -10.72 17.05 1.55
CA PHE A 5 -9.28 17.27 1.59
C PHE A 5 -8.82 17.90 0.27
N GLY A 6 -7.95 18.90 0.34
CA GLY A 6 -7.47 19.64 -0.84
C GLY A 6 -8.60 20.41 -1.51
N SER A 7 -9.27 21.30 -0.76
CA SER A 7 -10.49 21.98 -1.18
C SER A 7 -10.33 23.49 -1.34
N ASN A 8 -11.29 24.15 -1.98
CA ASN A 8 -11.37 25.60 -2.02
C ASN A 8 -11.89 26.17 -0.69
N ALA A 9 -11.39 27.35 -0.32
CA ALA A 9 -11.92 28.10 0.82
C ALA A 9 -13.42 28.43 0.63
N LEU A 10 -14.13 28.63 1.74
CA LEU A 10 -15.55 28.99 1.71
C LEU A 10 -15.75 30.28 0.89
N GLY A 11 -16.66 30.24 -0.10
CA GLY A 11 -16.96 31.38 -0.97
C GLY A 11 -15.92 31.66 -2.07
N SER A 12 -14.84 30.87 -2.16
CA SER A 12 -13.84 30.95 -3.23
C SER A 12 -14.03 29.82 -4.24
N ALA A 13 -13.68 30.06 -5.50
CA ALA A 13 -13.55 29.00 -6.51
C ALA A 13 -12.09 28.53 -6.70
N THR A 14 -11.14 29.20 -6.04
CA THR A 14 -9.72 28.86 -6.12
C THR A 14 -9.41 27.69 -5.19
N LEU A 15 -8.85 26.62 -5.76
CA LEU A 15 -8.40 25.43 -5.04
C LEU A 15 -7.22 25.76 -4.13
N ASP A 16 -7.28 25.31 -2.88
CA ASP A 16 -6.11 25.24 -1.99
C ASP A 16 -5.84 23.77 -1.68
N PRO A 17 -4.85 23.13 -2.34
CA PRO A 17 -4.58 21.70 -2.19
C PRO A 17 -4.21 21.27 -0.77
N MET A 18 -3.93 22.23 0.11
CA MET A 18 -3.56 22.01 1.51
C MET A 18 -4.69 22.30 2.50
N LEU A 19 -5.86 22.71 2.02
CA LEU A 19 -7.01 23.05 2.86
C LEU A 19 -7.94 21.85 3.05
N ILE A 20 -8.17 21.53 4.32
CA ILE A 20 -9.17 20.56 4.77
C ILE A 20 -10.41 21.33 5.21
N ARG A 21 -11.58 20.85 4.82
CA ARG A 21 -12.87 21.38 5.28
C ARG A 21 -13.73 20.24 5.83
N TRP A 22 -14.62 20.58 6.75
CA TRP A 22 -15.61 19.64 7.26
C TRP A 22 -16.98 20.28 7.46
N SER A 23 -18.02 19.46 7.31
CA SER A 23 -19.41 19.82 7.58
C SER A 23 -19.67 20.01 9.07
N ASP A 24 -20.89 20.41 9.43
CA ASP A 24 -21.37 20.29 10.81
C ASP A 24 -21.47 18.82 11.24
N GLN A 25 -21.52 18.59 12.56
CA GLN A 25 -21.62 17.25 13.13
C GLN A 25 -22.94 16.56 12.76
N GLU A 26 -24.06 17.28 12.89
CA GLU A 26 -25.43 16.76 12.74
C GLU A 26 -26.04 17.05 11.36
N ASP A 27 -25.42 17.93 10.56
CA ASP A 27 -25.85 18.25 9.20
C ASP A 27 -24.68 18.20 8.21
N VAL A 28 -24.65 17.14 7.40
CA VAL A 28 -23.64 16.91 6.37
C VAL A 28 -23.71 17.93 5.22
N ALA A 29 -24.85 18.60 5.04
CA ALA A 29 -25.03 19.62 4.00
C ALA A 29 -24.57 21.02 4.47
N ASN A 30 -24.37 21.22 5.78
CA ASN A 30 -23.94 22.51 6.31
C ASN A 30 -22.40 22.59 6.41
N TRP A 31 -21.78 23.37 5.52
CA TRP A 31 -20.32 23.59 5.47
C TRP A 31 -19.92 25.04 5.80
N THR A 32 -20.87 25.83 6.31
CA THR A 32 -20.66 27.25 6.64
C THR A 32 -20.43 27.36 8.15
N PRO A 33 -19.23 27.79 8.59
CA PRO A 33 -18.95 27.96 10.02
C PRO A 33 -19.88 28.98 10.67
N ALA A 34 -20.43 28.63 11.83
CA ALA A 34 -21.29 29.48 12.64
C ALA A 34 -21.05 29.20 14.13
N ALA A 35 -21.36 30.15 15.00
CA ALA A 35 -21.20 29.98 16.46
C ALA A 35 -22.05 28.84 17.06
N THR A 36 -23.06 28.36 16.32
CA THR A 36 -23.98 27.31 16.74
C THR A 36 -23.70 25.96 16.08
N ASN A 37 -22.64 25.83 15.28
CA ASN A 37 -22.28 24.59 14.60
C ASN A 37 -20.79 24.30 14.74
N GLN A 38 -20.37 23.14 14.24
CA GLN A 38 -18.98 22.69 14.28
C GLN A 38 -18.36 22.59 12.87
N ALA A 39 -18.98 23.22 11.87
CA ALA A 39 -18.40 23.30 10.53
C ALA A 39 -17.14 24.18 10.55
N GLY A 40 -16.12 23.77 9.82
CA GLY A 40 -14.81 24.42 9.92
C GLY A 40 -13.85 24.05 8.80
N SER A 41 -12.65 24.58 8.93
CA SER A 41 -11.57 24.34 7.98
C SER A 41 -10.22 24.46 8.66
N LEU A 42 -9.25 23.68 8.20
CA LEU A 42 -7.87 23.70 8.67
C LEU A 42 -6.95 23.57 7.46
N ARG A 43 -5.97 24.47 7.37
CA ARG A 43 -4.94 24.40 6.33
C ARG A 43 -3.67 23.78 6.90
N LEU A 44 -3.15 22.76 6.24
CA LEU A 44 -1.88 22.13 6.60
C LEU A 44 -0.69 23.03 6.26
N SER A 45 0.41 22.89 6.99
CA SER A 45 1.55 23.83 6.94
C SER A 45 2.74 23.35 6.10
N ARG A 46 2.88 22.04 5.85
CA ARG A 46 3.99 21.42 5.09
C ARG A 46 3.50 20.54 3.96
N GLY A 47 4.07 20.76 2.78
CA GLY A 47 3.70 20.12 1.52
C GLY A 47 3.07 21.09 0.53
N SER A 48 2.93 20.64 -0.72
CA SER A 48 2.22 21.39 -1.76
C SER A 48 0.78 20.93 -1.96
N GLU A 49 0.47 19.66 -1.69
CA GLU A 49 -0.86 19.07 -1.84
C GLU A 49 -1.09 17.87 -0.92
N ILE A 50 -2.36 17.59 -0.62
CA ILE A 50 -2.79 16.37 0.05
C ILE A 50 -2.98 15.27 -1.01
N ILE A 51 -2.27 14.15 -0.84
CA ILE A 51 -2.28 13.04 -1.81
C ILE A 51 -3.30 11.97 -1.41
N THR A 52 -3.33 11.60 -0.13
CA THR A 52 -4.25 10.57 0.37
C THR A 52 -4.51 10.70 1.85
N THR A 53 -5.56 10.00 2.29
CA THR A 53 -5.99 9.93 3.68
C THR A 53 -6.41 8.52 4.03
N LEU A 54 -6.14 8.10 5.25
CA LEU A 54 -6.56 6.79 5.74
C LEU A 54 -7.05 6.93 7.19
N GLN A 55 -8.20 6.33 7.48
CA GLN A 55 -8.75 6.28 8.84
C GLN A 55 -7.95 5.29 9.70
N ALA A 56 -7.15 5.80 10.63
CA ALA A 56 -6.54 4.98 11.68
C ALA A 56 -7.47 4.91 12.91
N ARG A 57 -7.06 4.17 13.94
CA ARG A 57 -7.90 3.92 15.12
C ARG A 57 -8.30 5.18 15.90
N GLN A 58 -7.37 6.11 16.13
CA GLN A 58 -7.60 7.31 16.95
C GLN A 58 -7.58 8.61 16.13
N GLU A 59 -7.07 8.55 14.90
CA GLU A 59 -6.83 9.73 14.07
C GLU A 59 -7.05 9.41 12.59
N VAL A 60 -7.28 10.45 11.80
CA VAL A 60 -7.21 10.35 10.34
C VAL A 60 -5.77 10.67 9.94
N LEU A 61 -5.10 9.70 9.34
CA LEU A 61 -3.78 9.89 8.76
C LEU A 61 -3.92 10.60 7.42
N ILE A 62 -3.14 11.66 7.21
CA ILE A 62 -3.19 12.51 6.03
C ILE A 62 -1.78 12.63 5.47
N TRP A 63 -1.58 12.08 4.27
CA TRP A 63 -0.32 12.19 3.55
C TRP A 63 -0.37 13.38 2.62
N THR A 64 0.61 14.26 2.78
CA THR A 64 0.98 15.22 1.74
C THR A 64 2.11 14.63 0.89
N ASP A 65 2.52 15.37 -0.12
CA ASP A 65 3.70 15.05 -0.93
C ASP A 65 5.01 14.93 -0.12
N THR A 66 5.09 15.58 1.05
CA THR A 66 6.33 15.69 1.85
C THR A 66 6.21 15.31 3.34
N ALA A 67 5.00 15.07 3.85
CA ALA A 67 4.75 14.90 5.28
C ALA A 67 3.54 14.01 5.59
N LEU A 68 3.49 13.50 6.83
CA LEU A 68 2.34 12.80 7.41
C LEU A 68 1.77 13.63 8.55
N TYR A 69 0.45 13.82 8.54
CA TYR A 69 -0.31 14.45 9.62
C TYR A 69 -1.29 13.46 10.25
N GLY A 70 -1.55 13.63 11.54
CA GLY A 70 -2.61 12.98 12.28
C GLY A 70 -3.68 14.00 12.63
N MET A 71 -4.89 13.80 12.14
CA MET A 71 -6.03 14.68 12.41
C MET A 71 -6.98 14.06 13.44
N GLN A 72 -7.26 14.80 14.51
CA GLN A 72 -8.04 14.35 15.66
C GLN A 72 -9.08 15.38 16.08
N TYR A 73 -10.17 14.91 16.68
CA TYR A 73 -11.21 15.77 17.23
C TYR A 73 -10.73 16.38 18.55
N LEU A 74 -10.75 17.71 18.64
CA LEU A 74 -10.34 18.48 19.81
C LEU A 74 -11.53 19.04 20.61
N GLY A 75 -12.73 19.07 20.00
CA GLY A 75 -13.88 19.78 20.56
C GLY A 75 -13.83 21.29 20.32
N ALA A 76 -14.90 21.99 20.70
CA ALA A 76 -15.00 23.44 20.51
C ALA A 76 -13.92 24.20 21.32
N PRO A 77 -13.37 25.32 20.80
CA PRO A 77 -13.78 26.02 19.58
C PRO A 77 -13.14 25.52 18.28
N GLU A 78 -12.03 24.80 18.33
CA GLU A 78 -11.24 24.42 17.15
C GLU A 78 -11.85 23.23 16.37
N VAL A 79 -12.63 22.39 17.05
CA VAL A 79 -13.31 21.17 16.56
C VAL A 79 -12.33 20.07 16.13
N TRP A 80 -11.46 20.33 15.15
CA TRP A 80 -10.46 19.40 14.64
C TRP A 80 -9.07 20.05 14.62
N GLY A 81 -8.06 19.28 15.01
CA GLY A 81 -6.66 19.67 14.92
C GLY A 81 -5.86 18.66 14.12
N ALA A 82 -4.83 19.13 13.42
CA ALA A 82 -3.86 18.29 12.73
C ALA A 82 -2.47 18.49 13.35
N GLN A 83 -1.85 17.38 13.76
CA GLN A 83 -0.48 17.35 14.25
C GLN A 83 0.44 16.77 13.17
N LEU A 84 1.60 17.39 12.97
CA LEU A 84 2.66 16.82 12.13
C LEU A 84 3.25 15.59 12.85
N LEU A 85 3.15 14.42 12.21
CA LEU A 85 3.66 13.15 12.73
C LEU A 85 5.04 12.81 12.17
N GLY A 86 5.32 13.24 10.94
CA GLY A 86 6.63 13.10 10.31
C GLY A 86 6.75 13.98 9.07
N ASP A 87 7.97 14.39 8.75
CA ASP A 87 8.32 15.17 7.58
C ASP A 87 9.42 14.50 6.76
N ASN A 88 9.70 15.05 5.57
CA ASN A 88 10.68 14.52 4.62
C ASN A 88 10.41 13.07 4.22
N ILE A 89 9.12 12.76 4.06
CA ILE A 89 8.64 11.49 3.50
C ILE A 89 7.95 11.75 2.18
N THR A 90 7.65 10.67 1.46
CA THR A 90 6.94 10.73 0.18
C THR A 90 5.89 9.64 0.15
N ILE A 91 4.89 9.80 -0.71
CA ILE A 91 3.93 8.76 -1.04
C ILE A 91 3.80 8.61 -2.56
N ALA A 92 3.76 7.38 -3.05
CA ALA A 92 3.71 7.08 -4.47
C ALA A 92 2.41 7.54 -5.13
N GLY A 93 1.28 7.49 -4.43
CA GLY A 93 -0.01 7.84 -5.03
C GLY A 93 -1.18 7.74 -4.07
N PRO A 94 -2.40 8.04 -4.55
CA PRO A 94 -3.59 8.11 -3.70
C PRO A 94 -3.95 6.78 -3.04
N ASN A 95 -3.64 5.65 -3.69
CA ASN A 95 -3.96 4.32 -3.19
C ASN A 95 -2.72 3.57 -2.69
N ALA A 96 -1.61 4.24 -2.42
CA ALA A 96 -0.32 3.60 -2.10
C ALA A 96 -0.12 3.25 -0.60
N ALA A 97 -1.13 3.52 0.24
CA ALA A 97 -1.10 3.28 1.68
C ALA A 97 -2.11 2.21 2.09
N ALA A 98 -1.72 1.36 3.04
CA ALA A 98 -2.54 0.34 3.67
C ALA A 98 -2.37 0.42 5.19
N TYR A 99 -3.36 -0.05 5.94
CA TYR A 99 -3.35 -0.02 7.40
C TYR A 99 -3.74 -1.38 7.94
N SER A 100 -2.83 -1.98 8.72
CA SER A 100 -3.05 -3.27 9.37
C SER A 100 -2.35 -3.27 10.73
N GLY A 101 -2.93 -3.94 11.72
CA GLY A 101 -2.30 -4.13 13.03
C GLY A 101 -1.94 -2.84 13.77
N ASN A 102 -2.73 -1.76 13.59
CA ASN A 102 -2.45 -0.39 14.07
C ASN A 102 -1.22 0.31 13.44
N ILE A 103 -0.66 -0.25 12.36
CA ILE A 103 0.48 0.32 11.64
C ILE A 103 0.03 0.70 10.24
N ALA A 104 0.37 1.92 9.82
CA ALA A 104 0.20 2.32 8.42
C ALA A 104 1.48 1.96 7.65
N TYR A 105 1.33 1.32 6.50
CA TYR A 105 2.41 0.98 5.59
C TYR A 105 2.15 1.66 4.25
N TRP A 106 3.18 2.23 3.62
CA TRP A 106 3.01 2.82 2.30
C TRP A 106 4.26 2.75 1.45
N MET A 107 4.05 2.76 0.14
CA MET A 107 5.09 2.93 -0.85
C MET A 107 5.34 4.42 -1.07
N GLY A 108 6.60 4.84 -0.93
CA GLY A 108 7.08 6.16 -1.33
C GLY A 108 7.61 6.19 -2.75
N THR A 109 8.37 7.23 -3.10
CA THR A 109 8.95 7.37 -4.45
C THR A 109 10.22 6.54 -4.66
N ASP A 110 10.99 6.27 -3.59
CA ASP A 110 12.26 5.55 -3.67
C ASP A 110 12.41 4.42 -2.62
N LYS A 111 11.53 4.40 -1.61
CA LYS A 111 11.58 3.48 -0.48
C LYS A 111 10.18 3.28 0.11
N PHE A 112 10.08 2.30 1.00
CA PHE A 112 8.87 2.01 1.76
C PHE A 112 8.95 2.66 3.14
N TYR A 113 7.79 2.95 3.70
CA TYR A 113 7.67 3.60 5.00
C TYR A 113 6.60 2.91 5.84
N MET A 114 6.72 3.09 7.15
CA MET A 114 5.71 2.67 8.11
C MET A 114 5.50 3.73 9.20
N TYR A 115 4.33 3.69 9.83
CA TYR A 115 3.97 4.52 10.97
C TYR A 115 3.30 3.66 12.04
N ASP A 116 4.00 3.45 13.15
CA ASP A 116 3.59 2.70 14.33
C ASP A 116 3.41 3.62 15.56
N GLY A 117 3.18 4.91 15.32
CA GLY A 117 3.33 5.99 16.30
C GLY A 117 4.61 6.82 16.09
N THR A 118 5.55 6.33 15.28
CA THR A 118 6.64 7.14 14.72
C THR A 118 6.84 6.79 13.26
N VAL A 119 7.09 7.78 12.43
CA VAL A 119 7.37 7.57 11.00
C VAL A 119 8.77 7.00 10.83
N LYS A 120 8.88 5.86 10.15
CA LYS A 120 10.15 5.15 9.92
C LYS A 120 10.23 4.69 8.47
N THR A 121 11.44 4.62 7.93
CA THR A 121 11.68 3.88 6.67
C THR A 121 11.56 2.39 6.97
N LEU A 122 10.76 1.69 6.18
CA LEU A 122 10.63 0.25 6.26
C LEU A 122 11.79 -0.40 5.48
N PRO A 123 12.67 -1.18 6.14
CA PRO A 123 13.74 -1.90 5.46
C PRO A 123 13.15 -2.86 4.41
N CYS A 124 13.71 -2.85 3.20
CA CYS A 124 13.23 -3.68 2.10
C CYS A 124 14.42 -4.30 1.37
N SER A 125 14.54 -5.62 1.43
CA SER A 125 15.61 -6.39 0.79
C SER A 125 15.51 -6.35 -0.74
N VAL A 126 14.30 -6.22 -1.28
CA VAL A 126 14.01 -6.18 -2.71
C VAL A 126 13.83 -4.77 -3.26
N ARG A 127 14.23 -3.72 -2.51
CA ARG A 127 14.05 -2.32 -2.91
C ARG A 127 14.63 -2.02 -4.29
N SER A 128 15.88 -2.43 -4.53
CA SER A 128 16.54 -2.19 -5.82
C SER A 128 15.86 -2.93 -6.97
N TYR A 129 15.29 -4.11 -6.74
CA TYR A 129 14.52 -4.82 -7.75
C TYR A 129 13.28 -4.01 -8.15
N VAL A 130 12.52 -3.50 -7.17
CA VAL A 130 11.30 -2.71 -7.40
C VAL A 130 11.63 -1.39 -8.12
N PHE A 131 12.48 -0.55 -7.53
CA PHE A 131 12.65 0.83 -8.00
C PHE A 131 13.57 0.96 -9.23
N ASN A 132 14.41 -0.02 -9.54
CA ASN A 132 15.20 0.03 -10.79
C ASN A 132 14.35 -0.28 -12.03
N ASP A 133 13.27 -1.05 -11.88
CA ASP A 133 12.33 -1.43 -12.95
C ASP A 133 10.96 -0.75 -12.76
N PHE A 134 10.88 0.39 -12.05
CA PHE A 134 9.61 1.07 -11.81
C PHE A 134 9.28 2.08 -12.91
N ASN A 135 8.02 2.17 -13.35
CA ASN A 135 7.57 3.28 -14.19
C ASN A 135 7.20 4.51 -13.37
N PHE A 136 8.16 5.41 -13.22
CA PHE A 136 8.03 6.68 -12.49
C PHE A 136 6.96 7.64 -13.02
N THR A 137 6.38 7.38 -14.21
CA THR A 137 5.26 8.18 -14.73
C THR A 137 3.89 7.66 -14.28
N GLN A 138 3.82 6.46 -13.69
CA GLN A 138 2.58 5.76 -13.33
C GLN A 138 2.38 5.63 -11.82
N TYR A 139 2.99 6.52 -11.05
CA TYR A 139 2.83 6.62 -9.60
C TYR A 139 1.36 6.58 -9.12
N ALA A 140 0.47 7.26 -9.83
CA ALA A 140 -0.95 7.29 -9.51
C ALA A 140 -1.68 5.94 -9.67
N GLN A 141 -1.07 4.96 -10.36
CA GLN A 141 -1.63 3.61 -10.51
C GLN A 141 -1.23 2.65 -9.39
N VAL A 142 -0.32 3.06 -8.50
CA VAL A 142 0.08 2.22 -7.36
C VAL A 142 -1.12 1.97 -6.47
N VAL A 143 -1.36 0.70 -6.17
CA VAL A 143 -2.45 0.25 -5.30
C VAL A 143 -1.87 -0.62 -4.20
N ALA A 144 -2.15 -0.25 -2.96
CA ALA A 144 -1.85 -1.02 -1.79
C ALA A 144 -3.08 -1.81 -1.33
N GLY A 145 -2.85 -2.95 -0.71
CA GLY A 145 -3.89 -3.79 -0.15
C GLY A 145 -3.36 -4.60 1.03
N THR A 146 -4.25 -4.98 1.95
CA THR A 146 -3.92 -5.92 3.03
C THR A 146 -4.39 -7.32 2.68
N ASN A 147 -3.77 -8.32 3.29
CA ASN A 147 -4.28 -9.68 3.37
C ASN A 147 -4.12 -10.12 4.82
N GLU A 148 -5.12 -9.84 5.65
CA GLU A 148 -5.05 -10.05 7.10
C GLU A 148 -4.79 -11.51 7.45
N ARG A 149 -5.38 -12.44 6.69
CA ARG A 149 -5.25 -13.89 6.91
C ARG A 149 -3.81 -14.38 6.88
N PHE A 150 -2.94 -13.69 6.13
CA PHE A 150 -1.55 -14.07 5.93
C PHE A 150 -0.56 -13.03 6.43
N ASP A 151 -1.04 -12.00 7.14
CA ASP A 151 -0.21 -10.90 7.66
C ASP A 151 0.57 -10.14 6.60
N GLU A 152 -0.06 -9.85 5.46
CA GLU A 152 0.61 -9.28 4.29
C GLU A 152 0.13 -7.87 3.95
N ILE A 153 1.06 -7.05 3.46
CA ILE A 153 0.80 -5.81 2.75
C ILE A 153 1.29 -5.94 1.31
N TRP A 154 0.37 -5.75 0.37
CA TRP A 154 0.62 -5.82 -1.06
C TRP A 154 0.74 -4.42 -1.64
N TRP A 155 1.66 -4.24 -2.59
CA TRP A 155 1.71 -3.08 -3.48
C TRP A 155 1.79 -3.55 -4.93
N PHE A 156 0.79 -3.18 -5.71
CA PHE A 156 0.76 -3.35 -7.17
C PHE A 156 1.31 -2.10 -7.84
N TYR A 157 2.13 -2.29 -8.86
CA TYR A 157 2.78 -1.20 -9.59
C TYR A 157 3.06 -1.55 -11.05
N CYS A 158 3.34 -0.53 -11.86
CA CYS A 158 3.76 -0.69 -13.25
C CYS A 158 5.29 -0.81 -13.34
N SER A 159 5.77 -1.86 -14.02
CA SER A 159 7.18 -1.97 -14.38
C SER A 159 7.58 -0.95 -15.45
N ALA A 160 8.88 -0.76 -15.69
CA ALA A 160 9.40 0.25 -16.60
C ALA A 160 8.81 0.09 -18.01
N GLY A 161 8.27 1.18 -18.56
CA GLY A 161 7.62 1.19 -19.88
C GLY A 161 6.19 0.65 -19.93
N VAL A 162 5.66 0.10 -18.82
CA VAL A 162 4.28 -0.42 -18.73
C VAL A 162 3.36 0.65 -18.12
N THR A 163 2.10 0.73 -18.59
CA THR A 163 1.12 1.73 -18.14
C THR A 163 -0.10 1.13 -17.43
N GLN A 164 0.00 -0.14 -17.04
CA GLN A 164 -0.97 -0.86 -16.24
C GLN A 164 -0.19 -1.70 -15.23
N ASN A 165 -0.74 -1.91 -14.03
CA ASN A 165 -0.08 -2.71 -13.01
C ASN A 165 0.15 -4.13 -13.54
N ASP A 166 1.41 -4.57 -13.52
CA ASP A 166 1.84 -5.90 -13.97
C ASP A 166 2.69 -6.61 -12.90
N ARG A 167 3.23 -5.85 -11.95
CA ARG A 167 4.06 -6.34 -10.85
C ARG A 167 3.40 -6.09 -9.52
N TYR A 168 3.79 -6.91 -8.56
CA TYR A 168 3.52 -6.67 -7.16
C TYR A 168 4.75 -6.94 -6.30
N VAL A 169 4.75 -6.32 -5.14
CA VAL A 169 5.67 -6.60 -4.04
C VAL A 169 4.84 -6.75 -2.77
N VAL A 170 5.20 -7.72 -1.94
CA VAL A 170 4.51 -8.04 -0.70
C VAL A 170 5.50 -7.96 0.45
N TYR A 171 5.04 -7.41 1.56
CA TYR A 171 5.71 -7.47 2.85
C TYR A 171 4.86 -8.26 3.83
N ASN A 172 5.42 -9.33 4.39
CA ASN A 172 4.80 -10.05 5.50
C ASN A 172 5.30 -9.43 6.83
N TYR A 173 4.42 -8.76 7.55
CA TYR A 173 4.83 -8.01 8.75
C TYR A 173 5.00 -8.88 9.99
N LEU A 174 4.53 -10.13 9.98
CA LEU A 174 4.75 -11.08 11.07
C LEU A 174 6.11 -11.77 10.93
N GLN A 175 6.48 -12.13 9.71
CA GLN A 175 7.70 -12.89 9.40
C GLN A 175 8.90 -11.99 9.05
N ASP A 176 8.67 -10.70 8.80
CA ASP A 176 9.69 -9.74 8.33
C ASP A 176 10.37 -10.19 7.03
N ILE A 177 9.56 -10.62 6.06
CA ILE A 177 10.03 -11.08 4.75
C ILE A 177 9.37 -10.31 3.61
N TRP A 178 10.09 -10.26 2.50
CA TRP A 178 9.66 -9.62 1.26
C TRP A 178 9.66 -10.62 0.12
N TYR A 179 8.64 -10.55 -0.72
CA TYR A 179 8.56 -11.31 -1.97
C TYR A 179 7.86 -10.47 -3.03
N TYR A 180 8.06 -10.86 -4.28
CA TYR A 180 7.54 -10.14 -5.44
C TYR A 180 7.11 -11.13 -6.51
N GLY A 181 6.30 -10.66 -7.44
CA GLY A 181 5.84 -11.48 -8.55
C GLY A 181 5.19 -10.68 -9.66
N THR A 182 4.53 -11.40 -10.55
CA THR A 182 3.78 -10.85 -11.69
C THR A 182 2.31 -11.11 -11.47
N LEU A 183 1.54 -10.06 -11.18
CA LEU A 183 0.09 -10.11 -11.10
C LEU A 183 -0.45 -8.71 -11.32
N ALA A 184 -1.49 -8.61 -12.15
CA ALA A 184 -2.08 -7.35 -12.53
C ALA A 184 -3.39 -7.11 -11.75
N ARG A 185 -3.38 -6.18 -10.80
CA ARG A 185 -4.57 -5.73 -10.07
C ARG A 185 -4.66 -4.21 -10.07
N SER A 186 -5.85 -3.68 -10.36
CA SER A 186 -6.14 -2.24 -10.44
C SER A 186 -6.82 -1.67 -9.21
N ALA A 187 -7.34 -2.54 -8.34
CA ALA A 187 -7.86 -2.20 -7.03
C ALA A 187 -7.80 -3.44 -6.14
N TRP A 188 -7.71 -3.24 -4.82
CA TRP A 188 -7.72 -4.30 -3.82
C TRP A 188 -8.53 -3.85 -2.61
N ILE A 189 -9.37 -4.73 -2.09
CA ILE A 189 -10.06 -4.53 -0.83
C ILE A 189 -10.06 -5.82 -0.04
N ASP A 190 -9.65 -5.71 1.21
CA ASP A 190 -9.74 -6.74 2.23
C ASP A 190 -10.63 -6.20 3.36
N SER A 191 -11.52 -7.04 3.86
CA SER A 191 -12.56 -6.62 4.80
C SER A 191 -13.02 -7.79 5.64
N ASP A 192 -13.20 -7.54 6.94
CA ASP A 192 -13.69 -8.49 7.94
C ASP A 192 -15.05 -9.13 7.60
N LEU A 193 -15.82 -8.53 6.70
CA LEU A 193 -17.11 -9.06 6.23
C LEU A 193 -16.97 -10.06 5.08
N ARG A 194 -15.75 -10.30 4.59
CA ARG A 194 -15.45 -11.20 3.48
C ARG A 194 -14.49 -12.29 3.94
N GLU A 195 -14.66 -13.49 3.40
CA GLU A 195 -13.74 -14.60 3.65
C GLU A 195 -12.40 -14.43 2.93
N ASN A 196 -12.39 -13.68 1.83
CA ASN A 196 -11.24 -13.50 0.97
C ASN A 196 -11.16 -12.06 0.45
N PRO A 197 -9.94 -11.53 0.24
CA PRO A 197 -9.76 -10.25 -0.43
C PRO A 197 -10.38 -10.26 -1.83
N LEU A 198 -10.87 -9.09 -2.25
CA LEU A 198 -11.44 -8.88 -3.57
C LEU A 198 -10.56 -7.91 -4.34
N ALA A 199 -10.25 -8.26 -5.58
CA ALA A 199 -9.43 -7.41 -6.44
C ALA A 199 -10.10 -7.17 -7.79
N ALA A 200 -9.91 -5.95 -8.32
CA ALA A 200 -10.33 -5.60 -9.67
C ALA A 200 -9.19 -5.88 -10.66
N THR A 201 -9.56 -6.33 -11.85
CA THR A 201 -8.60 -6.69 -12.90
C THR A 201 -8.78 -5.83 -14.14
N TYR A 202 -7.80 -5.90 -15.04
CA TYR A 202 -7.90 -5.27 -16.36
C TYR A 202 -8.78 -6.06 -17.36
N SER A 203 -9.34 -7.20 -16.96
CA SER A 203 -10.36 -7.93 -17.73
C SER A 203 -11.80 -7.49 -17.41
N ASN A 204 -11.97 -6.38 -16.68
CA ASN A 204 -13.27 -5.84 -16.27
C ASN A 204 -14.11 -6.80 -15.42
N ASN A 205 -13.46 -7.57 -14.55
CA ASN A 205 -14.12 -8.39 -13.54
C ASN A 205 -13.52 -8.16 -12.15
N LEU A 206 -14.24 -8.66 -11.15
CA LEU A 206 -13.80 -8.73 -9.76
C LEU A 206 -13.53 -10.19 -9.44
N VAL A 207 -12.39 -10.46 -8.80
CA VAL A 207 -11.94 -11.81 -8.48
C VAL A 207 -11.61 -11.91 -7.00
N ASN A 208 -12.11 -12.96 -6.35
CA ASN A 208 -11.66 -13.31 -5.00
C ASN A 208 -10.22 -13.83 -5.09
N GLN A 209 -9.37 -13.34 -4.21
CA GLN A 209 -7.99 -13.78 -4.05
C GLN A 209 -7.94 -14.94 -3.05
N GLU A 210 -6.82 -15.63 -2.93
CA GLU A 210 -6.66 -16.75 -1.99
C GLU A 210 -7.63 -17.91 -2.18
N VAL A 211 -8.18 -18.07 -3.39
CA VAL A 211 -9.09 -19.18 -3.75
C VAL A 211 -8.49 -20.02 -4.87
N GLY A 212 -8.27 -21.30 -4.56
CA GLY A 212 -7.69 -22.25 -5.52
C GLY A 212 -6.17 -22.12 -5.62
N MET A 213 -5.61 -22.62 -6.72
CA MET A 213 -4.16 -22.74 -6.93
C MET A 213 -3.64 -21.92 -8.11
N ASP A 214 -4.53 -21.46 -8.99
CA ASP A 214 -4.20 -20.83 -10.28
C ASP A 214 -4.93 -19.49 -10.45
N ASP A 215 -4.40 -18.61 -11.29
CA ASP A 215 -5.11 -17.43 -11.74
C ASP A 215 -6.18 -17.83 -12.76
N ASN A 216 -7.44 -17.75 -12.35
CA ASN A 216 -8.59 -18.05 -13.20
C ASN A 216 -9.36 -16.79 -13.63
N GLN A 217 -8.71 -15.62 -13.67
CA GLN A 217 -9.33 -14.34 -14.02
C GLN A 217 -10.08 -14.38 -15.36
N THR A 218 -9.62 -15.16 -16.35
CA THR A 218 -10.22 -15.23 -17.69
C THR A 218 -11.17 -16.42 -17.88
N GLY A 219 -11.40 -17.21 -16.82
CA GLY A 219 -12.12 -18.49 -16.90
C GLY A 219 -11.29 -19.65 -17.47
N VAL A 220 -10.02 -19.39 -17.84
CA VAL A 220 -9.01 -20.40 -18.16
C VAL A 220 -7.92 -20.32 -17.10
N PRO A 221 -7.67 -21.40 -16.32
CA PRO A 221 -6.61 -21.41 -15.31
C PRO A 221 -5.24 -21.13 -15.92
N SER A 222 -4.52 -20.20 -15.33
CA SER A 222 -3.13 -19.86 -15.65
C SER A 222 -2.28 -20.02 -14.41
N ALA A 223 -1.10 -20.61 -14.56
CA ALA A 223 -0.17 -20.78 -13.45
C ALA A 223 0.29 -19.42 -12.89
N ILE A 224 0.33 -19.32 -11.56
CA ILE A 224 0.98 -18.21 -10.86
C ILE A 224 2.45 -18.58 -10.69
N THR A 225 3.35 -17.76 -11.24
CA THR A 225 4.79 -18.06 -11.18
C THR A 225 5.34 -17.72 -9.81
N ALA A 226 5.86 -18.73 -9.11
CA ALA A 226 6.64 -18.58 -7.89
C ALA A 226 8.10 -18.93 -8.15
N THR A 227 9.02 -18.13 -7.62
CA THR A 227 10.47 -18.36 -7.74
C THR A 227 11.14 -18.13 -6.40
N LEU A 228 12.19 -18.90 -6.13
CA LEU A 228 13.03 -18.77 -4.95
C LEU A 228 14.48 -18.65 -5.43
N LEU A 229 15.19 -17.63 -4.96
CA LEU A 229 16.61 -17.43 -5.27
C LEU A 229 17.42 -17.50 -3.98
N SER A 230 18.41 -18.39 -3.93
CA SER A 230 19.37 -18.43 -2.82
C SER A 230 20.39 -17.30 -2.95
N SER A 231 20.87 -16.80 -1.82
CA SER A 231 22.01 -15.87 -1.80
C SER A 231 23.31 -16.55 -2.24
N GLU A 232 24.34 -15.74 -2.47
CA GLU A 232 25.68 -16.24 -2.70
C GLU A 232 26.24 -16.98 -1.48
N PHE A 233 27.10 -17.96 -1.75
CA PHE A 233 27.90 -18.64 -0.73
C PHE A 233 29.29 -18.02 -0.70
N ASP A 234 29.65 -17.36 0.40
CA ASP A 234 30.96 -16.72 0.55
C ASP A 234 32.03 -17.72 1.07
N LEU A 235 33.22 -17.64 0.48
CA LEU A 235 34.39 -18.47 0.74
C LEU A 235 35.49 -17.70 1.52
N ASP A 236 35.11 -16.76 2.38
CA ASP A 236 35.99 -16.04 3.33
C ASP A 236 37.38 -15.68 2.73
N ASN A 237 38.49 -15.97 3.40
CA ASN A 237 39.83 -15.49 3.04
C ASN A 237 40.52 -16.24 1.88
N GLY A 238 39.78 -16.98 1.04
CA GLY A 238 40.32 -17.55 -0.20
C GLY A 238 41.37 -18.67 -0.02
N ASP A 239 41.47 -19.22 1.19
CA ASP A 239 42.36 -20.35 1.53
C ASP A 239 41.67 -21.72 1.41
N ARG A 240 40.36 -21.73 1.12
CA ARG A 240 39.52 -22.94 1.06
C ARG A 240 38.86 -23.11 -0.30
N PHE A 241 38.68 -24.37 -0.69
CA PHE A 241 37.86 -24.76 -1.84
C PHE A 241 36.52 -25.30 -1.34
N MET A 242 35.41 -24.80 -1.91
CA MET A 242 34.08 -25.37 -1.70
C MET A 242 33.65 -26.12 -2.95
N PHE A 243 33.19 -27.35 -2.76
CA PHE A 243 32.59 -28.16 -3.81
C PHE A 243 31.12 -28.40 -3.47
N ILE A 244 30.22 -27.92 -4.32
CA ILE A 244 28.80 -28.23 -4.25
C ILE A 244 28.54 -29.41 -5.19
N ASN A 245 28.25 -30.58 -4.63
CA ASN A 245 28.02 -31.80 -5.43
C ASN A 245 26.53 -32.01 -5.78
N ARG A 246 25.61 -31.58 -4.91
CA ARG A 246 24.17 -31.76 -5.12
C ARG A 246 23.37 -30.72 -4.34
N MET A 247 22.31 -30.23 -4.97
CA MET A 247 21.21 -29.54 -4.32
C MET A 247 20.04 -30.52 -4.16
N LEU A 248 19.50 -30.64 -2.95
CA LEU A 248 18.26 -31.36 -2.69
C LEU A 248 17.22 -30.34 -2.23
N PRO A 249 16.19 -30.05 -3.04
CA PRO A 249 15.12 -29.18 -2.61
C PRO A 249 14.24 -29.96 -1.62
N ASP A 250 13.90 -29.32 -0.52
CA ASP A 250 12.83 -29.77 0.35
C ASP A 250 11.54 -29.09 -0.12
N ILE A 251 10.92 -29.66 -1.16
CA ILE A 251 9.66 -29.17 -1.72
C ILE A 251 8.61 -30.26 -1.64
N THR A 252 7.40 -29.86 -1.25
CA THR A 252 6.23 -30.72 -1.21
C THR A 252 5.21 -30.24 -2.23
N PHE A 253 4.62 -31.16 -3.00
CA PHE A 253 3.50 -30.85 -3.91
C PHE A 253 2.14 -31.10 -3.25
N GLU A 254 2.08 -30.98 -1.93
CA GLU A 254 0.83 -31.13 -1.19
C GLU A 254 -0.19 -30.11 -1.69
N GLY A 255 -1.42 -30.56 -1.97
CA GLY A 255 -2.47 -29.73 -2.56
C GLY A 255 -2.43 -29.61 -4.09
N SER A 256 -1.39 -30.11 -4.78
CA SER A 256 -1.38 -30.12 -6.24
C SER A 256 -2.45 -31.07 -6.80
N THR A 257 -3.17 -30.62 -7.82
CA THR A 257 -4.18 -31.41 -8.56
C THR A 257 -3.66 -31.95 -9.88
N VAL A 258 -2.39 -31.71 -10.22
CA VAL A 258 -1.75 -32.17 -11.45
C VAL A 258 -1.18 -33.57 -11.25
N ASP A 259 -1.36 -34.47 -12.22
CA ASP A 259 -0.95 -35.88 -12.12
C ASP A 259 0.58 -36.08 -11.98
N SER A 260 1.38 -35.10 -12.40
CA SER A 260 2.84 -35.15 -12.34
C SER A 260 3.40 -33.76 -12.08
N PRO A 261 3.30 -33.26 -10.84
CA PRO A 261 3.80 -31.95 -10.49
C PRO A 261 5.33 -31.95 -10.57
N ALA A 262 5.90 -30.87 -11.08
CA ALA A 262 7.34 -30.73 -11.28
C ALA A 262 7.79 -29.32 -10.88
N ALA A 263 9.02 -29.22 -10.37
CA ALA A 263 9.70 -27.96 -10.16
C ALA A 263 10.95 -27.93 -11.04
N VAL A 264 11.17 -26.83 -11.74
CA VAL A 264 12.40 -26.62 -12.52
C VAL A 264 13.40 -25.89 -11.62
N MET A 265 14.55 -26.52 -11.40
CA MET A 265 15.70 -25.89 -10.75
C MET A 265 16.72 -25.51 -11.82
N THR A 266 17.10 -24.23 -11.84
CA THR A 266 18.05 -23.65 -12.80
C THR A 266 19.19 -22.98 -12.07
#